data_AF-A0A2T2WN96-F1
#
_entry.id   AF-A0A2T2WN96-F1
#
_cell.length_a   1.000
_cell.length_b   1.000
_cell.length_c   1.000
_cell.angle_alpha   90.00
_cell.angle_beta   90.00
_cell.angle_gamma   90.00
#
_symmetry.space_group_name_H-M   'P 1'
#
loop_
_entity.id
_entity.type
_entity.pdbx_description
1 polymer ?
#
loop_
_entity_poly.entity_id
_entity_poly.type
_entity_poly.pdbx_seq_one_letter_code
_entity_poly.pdbx_strand_id
1 'polypeptide(L)'
;LRKANKVPRYLFGYQLFDKVLYQGQECFIFGRRSRGYFDLRLLDGTKISAGVSYKKLMLVERASALLIDRIAKKEGGKGTFLSA
;
A
#
# COMPACT_ATOMS: atom_id res chain seq x y z
N LEU A 1 0.83 31.60 1.49
CA LEU A 1 0.90 30.35 2.30
C LEU A 1 0.71 29.15 1.37
N ARG A 2 1.70 28.27 1.18
CA ARG A 2 1.60 27.13 0.24
C ARG A 2 0.83 25.99 0.93
N LYS A 3 -0.37 25.66 0.47
CA LYS A 3 -1.19 24.57 1.03
C LYS A 3 -0.51 23.24 0.73
N ALA A 4 -0.15 22.47 1.76
CA ALA A 4 0.41 21.14 1.58
C ALA A 4 -0.68 20.22 1.01
N ASN A 5 -0.53 19.76 -0.23
CA ASN A 5 -1.41 18.76 -0.87
C ASN A 5 -1.13 17.33 -0.35
N LYS A 6 -0.83 17.18 0.95
CA LYS A 6 -0.51 15.88 1.54
C LYS A 6 -1.80 15.18 1.95
N VAL A 7 -1.95 13.94 1.48
CA VAL A 7 -3.03 13.05 1.91
C VAL A 7 -2.78 12.61 3.36
N PRO A 8 -3.81 12.51 4.22
CA PRO A 8 -3.66 12.02 5.59
C PRO A 8 -2.99 10.64 5.69
N ARG A 9 -2.38 10.33 6.84
CA ARG A 9 -1.74 9.02 7.10
C ARG A 9 -2.72 7.87 6.85
N TYR A 10 -3.88 7.96 7.50
CA TYR A 10 -5.00 7.07 7.28
C TYR A 10 -6.00 7.73 6.34
N LEU A 11 -6.34 7.06 5.26
CA LEU A 11 -7.37 7.49 4.34
C LEU A 11 -8.40 6.36 4.21
N PHE A 12 -9.66 6.64 4.57
CA PHE A 12 -10.72 5.64 4.66
C PHE A 12 -10.33 4.39 5.48
N GLY A 13 -9.56 4.60 6.55
CA GLY A 13 -9.11 3.51 7.41
C GLY A 13 -7.94 2.69 6.86
N TYR A 14 -7.25 3.13 5.80
CA TYR A 14 -6.08 2.48 5.20
C TYR A 14 -4.84 3.38 5.18
N GLN A 15 -3.66 2.78 5.23
CA GLN A 15 -2.36 3.45 5.11
C GLN A 15 -1.42 2.71 4.14
N LEU A 16 -0.26 3.29 3.87
CA LEU A 16 0.78 2.64 3.06
C LEU A 16 1.26 1.35 3.74
N PHE A 17 1.60 0.36 2.92
CA PHE A 17 2.07 -0.98 3.30
C PHE A 17 1.07 -1.84 4.07
N ASP A 18 -0.18 -1.41 4.21
CA ASP A 18 -1.24 -2.32 4.67
C ASP A 18 -1.37 -3.48 3.68
N LYS A 19 -1.46 -4.69 4.21
CA LYS A 19 -1.81 -5.89 3.46
C LYS A 19 -3.32 -5.94 3.31
N VAL A 20 -3.80 -6.04 2.08
CA VAL A 20 -5.22 -6.06 1.74
C VAL A 20 -5.55 -7.21 0.79
N LEU A 21 -6.79 -7.69 0.86
CA LEU A 21 -7.34 -8.59 -0.13
C LEU A 21 -8.08 -7.78 -1.20
N TYR A 22 -7.76 -8.03 -2.45
CA TYR A 22 -8.42 -7.45 -3.60
C TYR A 22 -8.71 -8.54 -4.64
N GLN A 23 -9.98 -8.77 -4.97
CA GLN A 23 -10.42 -9.82 -5.90
C GLN A 23 -9.84 -11.23 -5.59
N GLY A 24 -9.74 -11.57 -4.31
CA GLY A 24 -9.16 -12.85 -3.86
C GLY A 24 -7.63 -12.91 -3.88
N GLN A 25 -6.94 -11.86 -4.30
CA GLN A 25 -5.48 -11.75 -4.28
C GLN A 25 -5.01 -10.87 -3.13
N GLU A 26 -4.05 -11.37 -2.34
CA GLU A 26 -3.36 -10.57 -1.33
C GLU A 26 -2.35 -9.63 -1.99
N CYS A 27 -2.38 -8.36 -1.60
CA CYS A 27 -1.48 -7.31 -2.11
C CYS A 27 -1.30 -6.20 -1.07
N PHE A 28 -0.53 -5.17 -1.41
CA PHE A 28 -0.13 -4.10 -0.51
C PHE A 28 -0.44 -2.73 -1.07
N ILE A 29 -0.79 -1.78 -0.20
CA ILE A 29 -1.05 -0.38 -0.59
C ILE A 29 0.26 0.38 -0.75
N PHE A 30 0.54 0.86 -1.96
CA PHE A 30 1.74 1.64 -2.30
C PHE A 30 1.47 3.12 -2.60
N GLY A 31 0.21 3.50 -2.78
CA GLY A 31 -0.16 4.87 -3.09
C GLY A 31 -1.56 5.21 -2.59
N ARG A 32 -1.76 6.48 -2.23
CA ARG A 32 -3.05 7.00 -1.74
C ARG A 32 -3.45 8.21 -2.56
N ARG A 33 -4.70 8.26 -3.01
CA ARG A 33 -5.31 9.41 -3.67
C ARG A 33 -6.42 9.95 -2.77
N SER A 34 -6.54 11.27 -2.66
CA SER A 34 -7.42 11.97 -1.70
C SER A 34 -8.88 11.53 -1.67
N ARG A 35 -9.42 10.92 -2.74
CA ARG A 35 -10.79 10.40 -2.83
C ARG A 35 -10.95 8.93 -2.39
N GLY A 36 -9.92 8.30 -1.83
CA GLY A 36 -10.00 6.91 -1.34
C GLY A 36 -9.73 5.88 -2.42
N TYR A 37 -8.82 6.22 -3.33
CA TYR A 37 -8.30 5.31 -4.33
C TYR A 37 -6.84 4.98 -4.03
N PHE A 38 -6.46 3.72 -4.24
CA PHE A 38 -5.15 3.22 -3.87
C PHE A 38 -4.41 2.58 -5.06
N ASP A 39 -3.08 2.69 -5.03
CA ASP A 39 -2.17 1.89 -5.85
C ASP A 39 -1.86 0.60 -5.08
N LEU A 40 -2.13 -0.54 -5.70
CA LEU A 40 -1.92 -1.88 -5.14
C LEU A 40 -0.81 -2.59 -5.88
N ARG A 41 0.13 -3.17 -5.13
CA ARG A 41 1.22 -3.97 -5.69
C ARG A 41 1.48 -5.23 -4.88
N LEU A 42 2.11 -6.19 -5.51
CA LEU A 42 2.72 -7.33 -4.84
C LEU A 42 4.06 -6.92 -4.20
N LEU A 43 4.64 -7.84 -3.44
CA LEU A 43 5.92 -7.62 -2.77
C LEU A 43 7.05 -7.36 -3.77
N ASP A 44 7.07 -8.12 -4.87
CA ASP A 44 8.03 -8.00 -5.98
C ASP A 44 7.90 -6.68 -6.79
N GLY A 45 7.05 -5.75 -6.35
CA GLY A 45 6.78 -4.50 -7.03
C GLY A 45 5.82 -4.60 -8.21
N THR A 46 5.34 -5.81 -8.56
CA THR A 46 4.34 -6.01 -9.62
C THR A 46 3.09 -5.21 -9.31
N LYS A 47 2.73 -4.32 -10.24
CA LYS A 47 1.56 -3.45 -10.11
C LYS A 47 0.29 -4.24 -10.42
N ILE A 48 -0.60 -4.35 -9.42
CA ILE A 48 -1.91 -4.96 -9.58
C ILE A 48 -2.92 -3.95 -10.14
N SER A 49 -2.99 -2.75 -9.56
CA SER A 49 -3.88 -1.68 -10.06
C SER A 49 -3.54 -0.33 -9.43
N ALA A 50 -3.68 0.77 -10.20
CA ALA A 50 -3.32 2.13 -9.76
C ALA A 50 -4.50 2.96 -9.22
N GLY A 51 -5.70 2.38 -9.06
CA GLY A 51 -6.91 3.17 -8.80
C GLY A 51 -8.03 2.36 -8.16
N VAL A 52 -7.73 1.55 -7.16
CA VAL A 52 -8.75 0.74 -6.49
C VAL A 52 -9.45 1.53 -5.39
N SER A 53 -10.78 1.57 -5.43
CA SER A 53 -11.58 2.20 -4.37
C SER A 53 -11.47 1.42 -3.07
N TYR A 54 -11.40 2.13 -1.94
CA TYR A 54 -11.42 1.57 -0.59
C TYR A 54 -12.56 0.56 -0.35
N LYS A 55 -13.70 0.71 -1.05
CA LYS A 55 -14.87 -0.17 -0.96
C LYS A 55 -14.62 -1.59 -1.48
N LYS A 56 -13.58 -1.78 -2.30
CA LYS A 56 -13.21 -3.07 -2.91
C LYS A 56 -12.07 -3.77 -2.17
N LEU A 57 -11.57 -3.16 -1.10
CA LEU A 57 -10.47 -3.68 -0.30
C LEU A 57 -11.02 -4.29 0.98
N MET A 58 -10.40 -5.37 1.42
CA MET A 58 -10.53 -5.86 2.78
C MET A 58 -9.18 -5.82 3.45
N LEU A 59 -9.10 -5.25 4.65
CA LEU A 59 -7.87 -5.23 5.42
C LEU A 59 -7.54 -6.65 5.91
N VAL A 60 -6.32 -7.11 5.64
CA VAL A 60 -5.80 -8.39 6.11
C VAL A 60 -4.84 -8.17 7.27
N GLU A 61 -3.87 -7.27 7.09
CA GLU A 61 -2.88 -6.94 8.12
C GLU A 61 -2.53 -5.45 8.04
N ARG A 62 -2.45 -4.79 9.20
CA ARG A 62 -1.99 -3.41 9.31
C ARG A 62 -0.48 -3.34 9.07
N ALA A 63 -0.03 -2.26 8.43
CA ALA A 63 1.39 -1.96 8.37
C ALA A 63 1.98 -1.85 9.79
N SER A 64 3.02 -2.64 10.03
CA SER A 64 3.83 -2.64 11.24
C SER A 64 5.30 -2.74 10.84
N ALA A 65 6.21 -2.36 11.73
CA ALA A 65 7.65 -2.53 11.48
C ALA A 65 7.99 -3.99 11.12
N LEU A 66 7.36 -4.96 11.79
CA LEU A 66 7.53 -6.38 11.50
C LEU A 66 7.01 -6.76 10.10
N LEU A 67 5.86 -6.24 9.68
CA LEU A 67 5.33 -6.51 8.34
C LEU A 67 6.25 -5.89 7.28
N ILE A 68 6.70 -4.66 7.49
CA ILE A 68 7.64 -3.97 6.59
C ILE A 68 8.97 -4.72 6.52
N ASP A 69 9.49 -5.19 7.64
CA ASP A 69 10.69 -6.04 7.68
C ASP A 69 10.49 -7.36 6.93
N ARG A 70 9.31 -7.99 7.05
CA ARG A 70 8.99 -9.21 6.30
C ARG A 70 8.88 -8.94 4.80
N ILE A 71 8.27 -7.82 4.42
CA ILE A 71 8.21 -7.32 3.04
C ILE A 71 9.64 -7.16 2.51
N ALA A 72 10.51 -6.45 3.24
CA ALA A 72 11.89 -6.20 2.86
C ALA A 72 12.81 -7.43 2.89
N LYS A 73 12.51 -8.45 3.69
CA LYS A 73 13.30 -9.70 3.75
C LYS A 73 12.91 -10.70 2.66
N LYS A 74 11.67 -10.68 2.16
CA LYS A 74 11.26 -11.50 1.01
C LYS A 74 11.92 -11.06 -0.31
N GLU A 75 12.42 -9.82 -0.35
CA GLU A 75 13.16 -9.17 -1.44
C GLU A 75 14.61 -9.68 -1.62
N GLY A 76 14.90 -10.94 -1.29
CA GLY A 76 16.20 -11.59 -1.56
C GLY A 76 16.55 -11.75 -3.05
N GLY A 77 15.90 -11.00 -3.94
CA GLY A 77 16.08 -11.02 -5.38
C GLY A 77 15.46 -9.79 -6.06
N LYS A 78 16.09 -8.61 -5.84
CA LYS A 78 15.88 -7.33 -6.54
C LYS A 78 14.57 -6.54 -6.23
N GLY A 79 14.69 -5.55 -5.36
CA GLY A 79 13.75 -4.42 -5.33
C GLY A 79 14.03 -3.41 -4.20
N THR A 80 14.35 -2.21 -4.62
CA THR A 80 14.62 -1.02 -3.79
C THR A 80 13.32 -0.51 -3.16
N PHE A 81 13.08 -0.81 -1.87
CA PHE A 81 11.91 -0.29 -1.13
C PHE A 81 12.21 0.92 -0.22
N LEU A 82 13.45 1.42 -0.20
CA LEU A 82 13.88 2.51 0.67
C LEU A 82 14.57 3.63 -0.12
N SER A 83 13.81 4.36 -0.92
CA SER A 83 14.23 5.67 -1.42
C SER A 83 13.00 6.56 -1.66
N ALA A 84 12.41 7.08 -0.58
CA ALA A 84 11.49 8.22 -0.62
C ALA A 84 11.39 8.87 0.76
#